data_AF-J7TF18-F1
#
_entry.id   AF-J7TF18-F1
#
_cell.length_a   1.000
_cell.length_b   1.000
_cell.length_c   1.000
_cell.angle_alpha   90.00
_cell.angle_beta   90.00
_cell.angle_gamma   90.00
#
_symmetry.space_group_name_H-M   'P 1'
#
loop_
_entity.id
_entity.type
_entity.pdbx_description
1 polymer ?
#
loop_
_entity_poly.entity_id
_entity_poly.type
_entity_poly.pdbx_seq_one_letter_code
_entity_poly.pdbx_strand_id
1 'polypeptide(L)'
;MERENFNFEEPSSYIDKLVGILNITSVILPIAIILLKIVTLCFVKDIEDIGDRIELSCTFIFMFIITICFLILYHYHDQQKKNGNETMEIPEQLKRTYKPSVVKDAEENFDYIGSVELLLDHGFKEFIGQLFSTIIAVVGLWIPDSLSGNGSKLFLISSYFAITLIIFVIISILLEKEISRSFKASDFAGVGFCIITSCLATVGLFFFQLVFLFGDEGWWIVFIGVYFVVMVVIGISSLFANKHINKVEELKCKAKGANKRLS
;
A
#
# COMPACT_ATOMS: atom_id res chain seq x y z
N MET A 1 -1.44 24.35 -27.35
CA MET A 1 -0.48 25.24 -26.67
C MET A 1 0.47 24.37 -25.89
N GLU A 2 1.73 24.74 -25.96
CA GLU A 2 2.92 23.96 -25.59
C GLU A 2 2.84 23.47 -24.14
N ARG A 3 3.11 22.18 -23.91
CA ARG A 3 3.39 21.67 -22.56
C ARG A 3 4.72 22.31 -22.16
N GLU A 4 4.68 23.28 -21.26
CA GLU A 4 5.89 23.84 -20.68
C GLU A 4 6.70 22.68 -20.06
N ASN A 5 7.97 22.61 -20.48
CA ASN A 5 8.99 21.74 -19.90
C ASN A 5 9.16 22.12 -18.44
N PHE A 6 8.41 21.46 -17.57
CA PHE A 6 8.69 21.49 -16.16
C PHE A 6 10.01 20.75 -15.91
N ASN A 7 10.97 21.43 -15.28
CA ASN A 7 12.21 20.87 -14.76
C ASN A 7 11.88 19.78 -13.72
N PHE A 8 11.63 18.57 -14.20
CA PHE A 8 11.23 17.40 -13.40
C PHE A 8 12.37 16.40 -13.16
N GLU A 9 13.56 16.62 -13.73
CA GLU A 9 14.62 15.60 -13.75
C GLU A 9 15.18 15.22 -12.36
N GLU A 10 15.19 16.13 -11.38
CA GLU A 10 15.77 15.86 -10.06
C GLU A 10 14.90 15.03 -9.10
N PRO A 11 13.60 15.33 -8.88
CA PRO A 11 12.77 14.57 -7.95
C PRO A 11 12.34 13.20 -8.48
N SER A 12 12.10 13.03 -9.78
CA SER A 12 11.72 11.71 -10.33
C SER A 12 12.88 10.71 -10.26
N SER A 13 14.10 11.14 -10.62
CA SER A 13 15.31 10.31 -10.55
C SER A 13 15.60 9.82 -9.13
N TYR A 14 15.29 10.63 -8.12
CA TYR A 14 15.45 10.24 -6.72
C TYR A 14 14.44 9.16 -6.30
N ILE A 15 13.18 9.27 -6.73
CA ILE A 15 12.13 8.28 -6.46
C ILE A 15 12.44 6.96 -7.16
N ASP A 16 12.87 7.00 -8.42
CA ASP A 16 13.24 5.79 -9.17
C ASP A 16 14.40 5.05 -8.50
N LYS A 17 15.42 5.79 -8.05
CA LYS A 17 16.54 5.20 -7.29
C LYS A 17 16.07 4.61 -5.96
N LEU A 18 15.21 5.30 -5.24
CA LEU A 18 14.69 4.87 -3.95
C LEU A 18 13.85 3.59 -4.09
N VAL A 19 12.91 3.56 -5.04
CA VAL A 19 12.10 2.37 -5.34
C VAL A 19 12.99 1.23 -5.84
N GLY A 20 13.99 1.52 -6.69
CA GLY A 20 14.97 0.54 -7.13
C GLY A 20 15.76 -0.10 -5.98
N ILE A 21 16.25 0.70 -5.04
CA ILE A 21 16.95 0.20 -3.83
C ILE A 21 16.01 -0.65 -2.98
N LEU A 22 14.76 -0.20 -2.80
CA LEU A 22 13.77 -0.93 -2.03
C LEU A 22 13.41 -2.27 -2.67
N ASN A 23 13.34 -2.30 -3.99
CA ASN A 23 13.06 -3.51 -4.73
C ASN A 23 14.20 -4.54 -4.58
N ILE A 24 15.45 -4.07 -4.67
CA ILE A 24 16.61 -4.93 -4.42
C ILE A 24 16.63 -5.42 -2.96
N THR A 25 16.40 -4.50 -2.01
CA THR A 25 16.43 -4.80 -0.58
C THR A 25 15.33 -5.79 -0.19
N SER A 26 14.13 -5.63 -0.72
CA SER A 26 12.98 -6.50 -0.45
C SER A 26 13.18 -7.92 -1.00
N VAL A 27 13.92 -8.10 -2.11
CA VAL A 27 14.30 -9.44 -2.60
C VAL A 27 15.38 -10.08 -1.75
N ILE A 28 16.38 -9.30 -1.34
CA ILE A 28 17.51 -9.81 -0.54
C ILE A 28 17.08 -10.15 0.89
N LEU A 29 16.14 -9.39 1.46
CA LEU A 29 15.76 -9.51 2.86
C LEU A 29 15.22 -10.90 3.25
N PRO A 30 14.25 -11.52 2.54
CA PRO A 30 13.83 -12.89 2.82
C PRO A 30 14.99 -13.87 2.80
N ILE A 31 15.89 -13.74 1.82
CA ILE A 31 17.04 -14.62 1.66
C ILE A 31 17.98 -14.46 2.86
N ALA A 32 18.26 -13.23 3.27
CA ALA A 32 19.10 -12.93 4.42
C ALA A 32 18.50 -13.48 5.73
N ILE A 33 17.18 -13.31 5.93
CA ILE A 33 16.46 -13.84 7.10
C ILE A 33 16.52 -15.38 7.12
N ILE A 34 16.25 -16.04 5.98
CA ILE A 34 16.31 -17.50 5.87
C ILE A 34 17.73 -18.02 6.16
N LEU A 35 18.75 -17.42 5.54
CA LEU A 35 20.14 -17.81 5.74
C LEU A 35 20.56 -17.65 7.20
N LEU A 36 20.19 -16.54 7.83
CA LEU A 36 20.46 -16.29 9.25
C LEU A 36 19.77 -17.32 10.15
N LYS A 37 18.53 -17.69 9.83
CA LYS A 37 17.78 -18.70 10.58
C LYS A 37 18.42 -20.08 10.47
N ILE A 38 18.85 -20.48 9.27
CA ILE A 38 19.60 -21.72 9.05
C ILE A 38 20.94 -21.69 9.80
N VAL A 39 21.67 -20.58 9.78
CA VAL A 39 22.95 -20.44 10.51
C VAL A 39 22.74 -20.57 12.01
N THR A 40 21.72 -19.92 12.57
CA THR A 40 21.38 -20.03 14.00
C THR A 40 21.06 -21.49 14.37
N LEU A 41 20.20 -22.16 13.59
CA LEU A 41 19.83 -23.57 13.80
C LEU A 41 21.03 -24.53 13.67
N CYS A 42 21.97 -24.26 12.76
CA CYS A 42 23.14 -25.11 12.53
C CYS A 42 24.27 -24.92 13.56
N PHE A 43 24.51 -23.70 14.02
CA PHE A 43 25.70 -23.37 14.82
C PHE A 43 25.43 -23.17 16.31
N VAL A 44 24.18 -22.92 16.72
CA VAL A 44 23.91 -22.42 18.07
C VAL A 44 22.64 -23.05 18.63
N LYS A 45 22.76 -24.32 19.07
CA LYS A 45 21.66 -25.07 19.70
C LYS A 45 21.20 -24.50 21.06
N ASP A 46 22.01 -23.63 21.69
CA ASP A 46 21.79 -23.11 23.04
C ASP A 46 21.52 -21.59 23.09
N ILE A 47 21.39 -20.90 21.95
CA ILE A 47 21.14 -19.45 21.89
C ILE A 47 20.09 -19.08 20.83
N GLU A 48 18.93 -19.77 20.87
CA GLU A 48 17.72 -19.42 20.09
C GLU A 48 17.39 -17.92 20.21
N ASP A 49 17.59 -17.36 21.41
CA ASP A 49 17.31 -15.97 21.77
C ASP A 49 18.06 -14.90 20.96
N ILE A 50 19.23 -15.20 20.38
CA ILE A 50 20.00 -14.22 19.60
C ILE A 50 19.51 -14.17 18.16
N GLY A 51 19.19 -15.32 17.55
CA GLY A 51 18.70 -15.39 16.17
C GLY A 51 17.39 -14.63 16.01
N ASP A 52 16.45 -14.84 16.93
CA ASP A 52 15.15 -14.17 16.94
C ASP A 52 15.27 -12.65 17.11
N ARG A 53 16.21 -12.19 17.96
CA ARG A 53 16.47 -10.74 18.14
C ARG A 53 17.07 -10.08 16.91
N ILE A 54 17.94 -10.78 16.17
CA ILE A 54 18.52 -10.26 14.94
C ILE A 54 17.45 -10.24 13.83
N GLU A 55 16.64 -11.29 13.71
CA GLU A 55 15.49 -11.32 12.78
C GLU A 55 14.56 -10.13 13.03
N LEU A 56 14.18 -9.91 14.30
CA LEU A 56 13.37 -8.78 14.73
C LEU A 56 14.01 -7.42 14.37
N SER A 57 15.33 -7.29 14.55
CA SER A 57 16.06 -6.06 14.25
C SER A 57 16.11 -5.80 12.73
N CYS A 58 16.32 -6.83 11.93
CA CYS A 58 16.34 -6.75 10.47
C CYS A 58 14.96 -6.36 9.91
N THR A 59 13.88 -6.97 10.40
CA THR A 59 12.52 -6.60 9.98
C THR A 59 12.18 -5.19 10.42
N PHE A 60 12.61 -4.75 11.60
CA PHE A 60 12.40 -3.37 12.07
C PHE A 60 13.06 -2.33 11.16
N ILE A 61 14.30 -2.56 10.72
CA ILE A 61 15.01 -1.67 9.80
C ILE A 61 14.28 -1.60 8.45
N PHE A 62 13.85 -2.75 7.93
CA PHE A 62 13.14 -2.81 6.66
C PHE A 62 11.79 -2.08 6.70
N MET A 63 11.04 -2.24 7.79
CA MET A 63 9.80 -1.51 8.06
C MET A 63 10.00 0.01 8.05
N PHE A 64 11.09 0.47 8.68
CA PHE A 64 11.43 1.88 8.71
C PHE A 64 11.73 2.43 7.31
N ILE A 65 12.49 1.68 6.52
CA ILE A 65 12.79 2.01 5.11
C ILE A 65 11.49 2.10 4.30
N ILE A 66 10.60 1.10 4.40
CA ILE A 66 9.30 1.12 3.70
C ILE A 66 8.48 2.37 4.07
N THR A 67 8.42 2.70 5.36
CA THR A 67 7.64 3.84 5.85
C THR A 67 8.16 5.15 5.27
N ILE A 68 9.48 5.34 5.24
CA ILE A 68 10.11 6.51 4.61
C ILE A 68 9.73 6.59 3.13
N CYS A 69 9.72 5.46 2.44
CA CYS A 69 9.42 5.45 1.01
C CYS A 69 7.97 5.81 0.72
N PHE A 70 7.02 5.32 1.52
CA PHE A 70 5.63 5.78 1.45
C PHE A 70 5.49 7.28 1.77
N LEU A 71 6.24 7.81 2.73
CA LEU A 71 6.22 9.24 3.06
C LEU A 71 6.76 10.10 1.91
N ILE A 72 7.85 9.68 1.27
CA ILE A 72 8.43 10.37 0.10
C ILE A 72 7.44 10.34 -1.07
N LEU A 73 6.84 9.17 -1.34
CA LEU A 73 5.83 9.01 -2.40
C LEU A 73 4.60 9.89 -2.15
N TYR A 74 4.12 9.94 -0.90
CA TYR A 74 3.02 10.81 -0.50
C TYR A 74 3.36 12.29 -0.66
N HIS A 75 4.57 12.70 -0.24
CA HIS A 75 5.01 14.08 -0.36
C HIS A 75 5.15 14.50 -1.83
N TYR A 76 5.66 13.62 -2.68
CA TYR A 76 5.74 13.85 -4.12
C TYR A 76 4.35 14.05 -4.74
N HIS A 77 3.40 13.16 -4.38
CA HIS A 77 2.02 13.27 -4.81
C HIS A 77 1.33 14.57 -4.31
N ASP A 78 1.56 14.98 -3.06
CA ASP A 78 1.03 16.23 -2.50
C ASP A 78 1.63 17.48 -3.17
N GLN A 79 2.91 17.44 -3.55
CA GLN A 79 3.53 18.52 -4.32
C GLN A 79 2.96 18.63 -5.73
N GLN A 80 2.67 17.51 -6.40
CA GLN A 80 1.98 17.54 -7.70
C GLN A 80 0.55 18.08 -7.58
N LYS A 81 -0.17 17.69 -6.52
CA LYS A 81 -1.50 18.22 -6.20
C LYS A 81 -1.51 19.75 -6.12
N LYS A 82 -0.45 20.34 -5.55
CA LYS A 82 -0.36 21.79 -5.30
C LYS A 82 0.07 22.61 -6.51
N ASN A 83 0.83 22.02 -7.44
CA ASN A 83 1.46 22.77 -8.52
C ASN A 83 0.70 22.71 -9.87
N GLY A 84 -0.27 21.80 -10.03
CA GLY A 84 -0.81 21.46 -11.36
C GLY A 84 -2.27 21.85 -11.68
N ASN A 85 -3.13 22.14 -10.70
CA ASN A 85 -4.58 22.19 -10.97
C ASN A 85 -5.14 23.62 -10.96
N GLU A 86 -5.47 24.12 -12.15
CA GLU A 86 -6.39 25.25 -12.29
C GLU A 86 -7.78 24.82 -11.80
N THR A 87 -8.35 25.62 -10.90
CA THR A 87 -9.70 25.39 -10.36
C THR A 87 -10.72 25.43 -11.48
N MET A 88 -11.60 24.43 -11.52
CA MET A 88 -12.65 24.35 -12.52
C MET A 88 -13.92 25.01 -11.99
N GLU A 89 -14.47 25.98 -12.72
CA GLU A 89 -15.75 26.58 -12.35
C GLU A 89 -16.91 25.65 -12.76
N ILE A 90 -17.67 25.20 -11.77
CA ILE A 90 -18.85 24.35 -11.97
C ILE A 90 -20.11 25.23 -12.07
N PRO A 91 -20.94 25.11 -13.12
CA PRO A 91 -22.18 25.87 -13.22
C PRO A 91 -23.14 25.63 -12.04
N GLU A 92 -23.77 26.70 -11.53
CA GLU A 92 -24.68 26.67 -10.37
C GLU A 92 -25.84 25.68 -10.51
N GLN A 93 -26.33 25.46 -11.74
CA GLN A 93 -27.37 24.47 -12.03
C GLN A 93 -26.90 23.03 -11.70
N LEU A 94 -25.64 22.72 -11.96
CA LEU A 94 -25.04 21.43 -11.63
C LEU A 94 -24.72 21.33 -10.14
N LYS A 95 -24.30 22.41 -9.49
CA LYS A 95 -24.01 22.42 -8.04
C LYS A 95 -25.22 21.99 -7.20
N ARG A 96 -26.43 22.39 -7.59
CA ARG A 96 -27.68 22.02 -6.89
C ARG A 96 -28.05 20.53 -7.00
N THR A 97 -27.49 19.81 -7.97
CA THR A 97 -27.84 18.41 -8.24
C THR A 97 -26.91 17.43 -7.52
N TYR A 98 -25.71 17.88 -7.14
CA TYR A 98 -24.68 17.04 -6.53
C TYR A 98 -24.46 17.39 -5.06
N LYS A 99 -23.89 16.46 -4.29
CA LYS A 99 -23.53 16.72 -2.89
C LYS A 99 -22.42 17.78 -2.81
N PRO A 100 -22.41 18.65 -1.79
CA PRO A 100 -21.39 19.69 -1.64
C PRO A 100 -19.95 19.17 -1.70
N SER A 101 -19.67 17.99 -1.14
CA SER A 101 -18.34 17.38 -1.20
C SER A 101 -17.91 17.01 -2.62
N VAL A 102 -18.83 16.50 -3.44
CA VAL A 102 -18.55 16.16 -4.85
C VAL A 102 -18.29 17.43 -5.67
N VAL A 103 -19.03 18.50 -5.38
CA VAL A 103 -18.87 19.79 -6.06
C VAL A 103 -17.51 20.39 -5.73
N LYS A 104 -17.15 20.43 -4.43
CA LYS A 104 -15.85 20.94 -3.98
C LYS A 104 -14.69 20.18 -4.63
N ASP A 105 -14.72 18.85 -4.59
CA ASP A 105 -13.65 18.02 -5.16
C ASP A 105 -13.59 18.13 -6.70
N ALA A 106 -14.71 18.40 -7.36
CA ALA A 106 -14.74 18.68 -8.80
C ALA A 106 -14.16 20.06 -9.14
N GLU A 107 -14.44 21.08 -8.31
CA GLU A 107 -13.88 22.43 -8.42
C GLU A 107 -12.35 22.43 -8.20
N GLU A 108 -11.84 21.58 -7.29
CA GLU A 108 -10.40 21.34 -7.11
C GLU A 108 -9.73 20.69 -8.33
N ASN A 109 -10.51 20.21 -9.31
CA ASN A 109 -10.08 19.70 -10.61
C ASN A 109 -8.92 18.69 -10.54
N PHE A 110 -8.95 17.80 -9.55
CA PHE A 110 -7.85 16.87 -9.30
C PHE A 110 -7.60 15.90 -10.46
N ASP A 111 -6.36 15.79 -10.94
CA ASP A 111 -5.97 14.81 -11.95
C ASP A 111 -5.74 13.41 -11.34
N TYR A 112 -6.84 12.66 -11.20
CA TYR A 112 -6.81 11.30 -10.70
C TYR A 112 -6.04 10.34 -11.60
N ILE A 113 -6.01 10.57 -12.92
CA ILE A 113 -5.38 9.67 -13.88
C ILE A 113 -3.87 9.89 -13.87
N GLY A 114 -3.42 11.14 -13.99
CA GLY A 114 -1.99 11.47 -13.91
C GLY A 114 -1.37 11.02 -12.59
N SER A 115 -2.11 11.11 -11.48
CA SER A 115 -1.66 10.61 -10.18
C SER A 115 -1.44 9.10 -10.16
N VAL A 116 -2.30 8.33 -10.83
CA VAL A 116 -2.17 6.86 -10.92
C VAL A 116 -1.00 6.48 -11.84
N GLU A 117 -0.91 7.12 -13.00
CA GLU A 117 0.20 6.92 -13.96
C GLU A 117 1.54 7.18 -13.27
N LEU A 118 1.66 8.31 -12.59
CA LEU A 118 2.86 8.67 -11.85
C LEU A 118 3.26 7.61 -10.82
N LEU A 119 2.31 7.12 -10.02
CA LEU A 119 2.60 6.12 -9.00
C LEU A 119 3.05 4.80 -9.62
N LEU A 120 2.37 4.35 -10.69
CA LEU A 120 2.67 3.08 -11.34
C LEU A 120 3.99 3.12 -12.14
N ASP A 121 4.31 4.25 -12.78
CA ASP A 121 5.51 4.41 -13.61
C ASP A 121 6.81 4.32 -12.80
N HIS A 122 6.77 4.69 -11.51
CA HIS A 122 7.95 4.65 -10.63
C HIS A 122 8.11 3.30 -9.91
N GLY A 123 7.66 2.19 -10.51
CA GLY A 123 7.91 0.82 -10.00
C GLY A 123 7.10 0.43 -8.75
N PHE A 124 6.01 1.12 -8.47
CA PHE A 124 5.15 0.87 -7.32
C PHE A 124 4.56 -0.55 -7.32
N LYS A 125 4.24 -1.10 -8.49
CA LYS A 125 3.71 -2.47 -8.61
C LYS A 125 4.72 -3.50 -8.11
N GLU A 126 5.95 -3.41 -8.60
CA GLU A 126 7.06 -4.28 -8.20
C GLU A 126 7.31 -4.16 -6.70
N PHE A 127 7.32 -2.94 -6.18
CA PHE A 127 7.50 -2.67 -4.76
C PHE A 127 6.42 -3.36 -3.89
N ILE A 128 5.14 -3.17 -4.21
CA ILE A 128 4.05 -3.80 -3.45
C ILE A 128 4.10 -5.32 -3.57
N GLY A 129 4.39 -5.84 -4.77
CA GLY A 129 4.53 -7.26 -5.01
C GLY A 129 5.63 -7.89 -4.15
N GLN A 130 6.80 -7.27 -4.11
CA GLN A 130 7.94 -7.75 -3.34
C GLN A 130 7.73 -7.57 -1.84
N LEU A 131 7.10 -6.49 -1.40
CA LEU A 131 6.73 -6.28 0.00
C LEU A 131 5.87 -7.44 0.54
N PHE A 132 4.79 -7.80 -0.16
CA PHE A 132 3.95 -8.91 0.27
C PHE A 132 4.66 -10.26 0.17
N SER A 133 5.45 -10.49 -0.88
CA SER A 133 6.28 -11.70 -0.99
C SER A 133 7.18 -11.88 0.23
N THR A 134 7.79 -10.77 0.69
CA THR A 134 8.66 -10.75 1.87
C THR A 134 7.89 -10.99 3.16
N ILE A 135 6.74 -10.34 3.36
CA ILE A 135 5.89 -10.59 4.53
C ILE A 135 5.47 -12.08 4.57
N ILE A 136 5.01 -12.63 3.44
CA ILE A 136 4.60 -14.03 3.32
C ILE A 136 5.77 -14.96 3.65
N ALA A 137 6.96 -14.69 3.12
CA ALA A 137 8.16 -15.49 3.40
C ALA A 137 8.52 -15.48 4.89
N VAL A 138 8.56 -14.29 5.51
CA VAL A 138 8.90 -14.14 6.94
C VAL A 138 7.87 -14.85 7.83
N VAL A 139 6.57 -14.62 7.61
CA VAL A 139 5.51 -15.27 8.38
C VAL A 139 5.53 -16.79 8.17
N GLY A 140 5.80 -17.24 6.95
CA GLY A 140 5.92 -18.65 6.60
C GLY A 140 7.03 -19.36 7.37
N LEU A 141 8.12 -18.67 7.69
CA LEU A 141 9.23 -19.24 8.47
C LEU A 141 8.89 -19.52 9.93
N TRP A 142 7.85 -18.90 10.48
CA TRP A 142 7.41 -19.17 11.86
C TRP A 142 6.42 -20.34 11.96
N ILE A 143 5.90 -20.83 10.83
CA ILE A 143 4.99 -21.99 10.82
C ILE A 143 5.72 -23.25 11.31
N PRO A 144 6.92 -23.62 10.80
CA PRO A 144 7.65 -24.80 11.28
C PRO A 144 8.01 -24.76 12.77
N ASP A 145 8.45 -23.61 13.28
CA ASP A 145 8.78 -23.43 14.70
C ASP A 145 7.57 -23.64 15.62
N SER A 146 6.37 -23.40 15.07
CA SER A 146 5.11 -23.55 15.80
C SER A 146 4.53 -24.96 15.71
N LEU A 147 5.05 -25.82 14.81
CA LEU A 147 4.61 -27.22 14.67
C LEU A 147 5.07 -28.10 15.83
N SER A 148 6.14 -27.72 16.53
CA SER A 148 6.67 -28.46 17.69
C SER A 148 5.98 -28.11 19.01
N GLY A 149 5.07 -27.13 19.00
CA GLY A 149 4.48 -26.52 20.20
C GLY A 149 2.95 -26.57 20.29
N ASN A 150 2.36 -25.51 20.86
CA ASN A 150 0.92 -25.41 21.13
C ASN A 150 0.09 -25.28 19.84
N GLY A 151 -0.87 -26.19 19.64
CA GLY A 151 -1.75 -26.19 18.47
C GLY A 151 -2.57 -24.89 18.28
N SER A 152 -2.86 -24.14 19.34
CA SER A 152 -3.53 -22.83 19.22
C SER A 152 -2.64 -21.79 18.53
N LYS A 153 -1.35 -21.74 18.85
CA LYS A 153 -0.38 -20.83 18.22
C LYS A 153 -0.21 -21.12 16.73
N LEU A 154 -0.12 -22.39 16.37
CA LEU A 154 -0.06 -22.82 14.97
C LEU A 154 -1.29 -22.35 14.18
N PHE A 155 -2.49 -22.50 14.76
CA PHE A 155 -3.73 -22.04 14.13
C PHE A 155 -3.74 -20.51 13.92
N LEU A 156 -3.26 -19.74 14.90
CA LEU A 156 -3.22 -18.28 14.84
C LEU A 156 -2.23 -17.78 13.78
N ILE A 157 -1.01 -18.34 13.73
CA ILE A 157 0.00 -18.01 12.73
C ILE A 157 -0.49 -18.38 11.32
N SER A 158 -1.10 -19.57 11.18
CA SER A 158 -1.67 -20.02 9.91
C SER A 158 -2.83 -19.12 9.45
N SER A 159 -3.64 -18.62 10.38
CA SER A 159 -4.74 -17.69 10.09
C SER A 159 -4.22 -16.35 9.58
N TYR A 160 -3.21 -15.77 10.22
CA TYR A 160 -2.59 -14.53 9.76
C TYR A 160 -1.92 -14.70 8.39
N PHE A 161 -1.23 -15.81 8.18
CA PHE A 161 -0.64 -16.18 6.89
C PHE A 161 -1.71 -16.26 5.79
N ALA A 162 -2.82 -16.95 6.05
CA ALA A 162 -3.92 -17.07 5.10
C ALA A 162 -4.59 -15.73 4.78
N ILE A 163 -4.83 -14.88 5.79
CA ILE A 163 -5.37 -13.53 5.60
C ILE A 163 -4.43 -12.69 4.73
N THR A 164 -3.12 -12.72 5.02
CA THR A 164 -2.11 -11.97 4.27
C THR A 164 -2.03 -12.44 2.81
N LEU A 165 -2.11 -13.75 2.56
CA LEU A 165 -2.17 -14.31 1.21
C LEU A 165 -3.41 -13.85 0.44
N ILE A 166 -4.59 -13.88 1.07
CA ILE A 166 -5.83 -13.42 0.43
C ILE A 166 -5.71 -11.95 0.04
N ILE A 167 -5.18 -11.11 0.92
CA ILE A 167 -4.94 -9.69 0.66
C ILE A 167 -3.97 -9.51 -0.51
N PHE A 168 -2.86 -10.24 -0.52
CA PHE A 168 -1.89 -10.19 -1.61
C PHE A 168 -2.50 -10.55 -2.97
N VAL A 169 -3.34 -11.58 -3.02
CA VAL A 169 -4.06 -11.97 -4.24
C VAL A 169 -5.00 -10.85 -4.69
N ILE A 170 -5.76 -10.25 -3.78
CA ILE A 170 -6.67 -9.13 -4.10
C ILE A 170 -5.88 -7.95 -4.68
N ILE A 171 -4.78 -7.56 -4.03
CA ILE A 171 -3.92 -6.44 -4.47
C ILE A 171 -3.29 -6.73 -5.84
N SER A 172 -2.81 -7.96 -6.06
CA SER A 172 -2.22 -8.36 -7.33
C SER A 172 -3.23 -8.29 -8.47
N ILE A 173 -4.46 -8.77 -8.25
CA ILE A 173 -5.56 -8.67 -9.23
C ILE A 173 -5.91 -7.20 -9.51
N LEU A 174 -5.94 -6.34 -8.49
CA LEU A 174 -6.22 -4.91 -8.66
C LEU A 174 -5.13 -4.23 -9.49
N LEU A 175 -3.86 -4.41 -9.12
CA LEU A 175 -2.73 -3.82 -9.83
C LEU A 175 -2.60 -4.34 -11.27
N GLU A 176 -2.82 -5.63 -11.51
CA GLU A 176 -2.78 -6.20 -12.88
C GLU A 176 -3.92 -5.69 -13.76
N LYS A 177 -5.11 -5.52 -13.18
CA LYS A 177 -6.27 -4.94 -13.86
C LYS A 177 -6.08 -3.46 -14.17
N GLU A 178 -5.34 -2.73 -13.34
CA GLU A 178 -5.05 -1.31 -13.54
C GLU A 178 -4.05 -1.08 -14.67
N ILE A 179 -3.07 -1.96 -14.86
CA ILE A 179 -2.00 -1.82 -15.87
C ILE A 179 -2.43 -2.31 -17.27
N SER A 180 -3.39 -3.23 -17.35
CA SER A 180 -3.80 -3.87 -18.62
C SER A 180 -4.78 -3.05 -19.46
N ARG A 181 -5.21 -1.88 -19.00
CA ARG A 181 -6.22 -1.04 -19.64
C ARG A 181 -5.83 0.43 -19.59
N SER A 182 -6.47 1.27 -20.41
CA SER A 182 -6.36 2.71 -20.22
C SER A 182 -6.86 3.10 -18.83
N PHE A 183 -6.03 3.86 -18.10
CA PHE A 183 -6.31 4.27 -16.73
C PHE A 183 -7.61 5.05 -16.64
N LYS A 184 -8.40 4.75 -15.61
CA LYS A 184 -9.62 5.47 -15.26
C LYS A 184 -9.42 6.20 -13.94
N ALA A 185 -10.09 7.32 -13.73
CA ALA A 185 -10.05 8.02 -12.45
C ALA A 185 -10.48 7.12 -11.26
N SER A 186 -11.37 6.14 -11.50
CA SER A 186 -11.74 5.12 -10.50
C SER A 186 -10.56 4.31 -9.96
N ASP A 187 -9.51 4.16 -10.77
CA ASP A 187 -8.32 3.35 -10.45
C ASP A 187 -7.49 4.02 -9.35
N PHE A 188 -7.65 5.33 -9.16
CA PHE A 188 -7.07 6.05 -8.02
C PHE A 188 -7.51 5.48 -6.67
N ALA A 189 -8.78 5.05 -6.53
CA ALA A 189 -9.25 4.41 -5.31
C ALA A 189 -8.65 3.01 -5.10
N GLY A 190 -8.31 2.31 -6.19
CA GLY A 190 -7.68 0.99 -6.17
C GLY A 190 -6.19 1.08 -5.81
N VAL A 191 -5.45 1.98 -6.44
CA VAL A 191 -4.06 2.29 -6.06
C VAL A 191 -3.98 2.79 -4.61
N GLY A 192 -4.87 3.70 -4.22
CA GLY A 192 -4.96 4.18 -2.84
C GLY A 192 -5.25 3.06 -1.83
N PHE A 193 -6.13 2.12 -2.19
CA PHE A 193 -6.36 0.92 -1.39
C PHE A 193 -5.08 0.07 -1.27
N CYS A 194 -4.34 -0.13 -2.35
CA CYS A 194 -3.08 -0.89 -2.33
C CYS A 194 -2.04 -0.22 -1.42
N ILE A 195 -1.91 1.12 -1.46
CA ILE A 195 -0.99 1.86 -0.58
C ILE A 195 -1.37 1.66 0.90
N ILE A 196 -2.64 1.90 1.25
CA ILE A 196 -3.11 1.85 2.63
C ILE A 196 -3.00 0.43 3.19
N THR A 197 -3.44 -0.57 2.43
CA THR A 197 -3.36 -1.98 2.85
C THR A 197 -1.93 -2.47 2.98
N SER A 198 -1.02 -2.03 2.11
CA SER A 198 0.41 -2.38 2.22
C SER A 198 1.06 -1.74 3.45
N CYS A 199 0.77 -0.47 3.73
CA CYS A 199 1.21 0.19 4.96
C CYS A 199 0.67 -0.53 6.21
N LEU A 200 -0.61 -0.91 6.21
CA LEU A 200 -1.19 -1.65 7.32
C LEU A 200 -0.64 -3.08 7.46
N ALA A 201 -0.37 -3.78 6.36
CA ALA A 201 0.24 -5.11 6.39
C ALA A 201 1.67 -5.07 6.96
N THR A 202 2.40 -4.02 6.58
CA THR A 202 3.73 -3.69 7.12
C THR A 202 3.61 -3.50 8.63
N VAL A 203 2.80 -2.55 9.11
CA VAL A 203 2.55 -2.33 10.55
C VAL A 203 2.03 -3.59 11.26
N GLY A 204 1.17 -4.36 10.60
CA GLY A 204 0.65 -5.63 11.09
C GLY A 204 1.75 -6.64 11.37
N LEU A 205 2.73 -6.78 10.48
CA LEU A 205 3.88 -7.66 10.67
C LEU A 205 4.67 -7.27 11.94
N PHE A 206 4.84 -5.97 12.20
CA PHE A 206 5.52 -5.51 13.41
C PHE A 206 4.77 -5.89 14.70
N PHE A 207 3.46 -5.66 14.75
CA PHE A 207 2.67 -6.07 15.92
C PHE A 207 2.62 -7.58 16.07
N PHE A 208 2.53 -8.32 14.96
CA PHE A 208 2.59 -9.76 14.96
C PHE A 208 3.90 -10.27 15.59
N GLN A 209 5.04 -9.65 15.26
CA GLN A 209 6.35 -9.98 15.86
C GLN A 209 6.38 -9.72 17.36
N LEU A 210 5.84 -8.58 17.82
CA LEU A 210 5.76 -8.27 19.24
C LEU A 210 4.91 -9.30 19.99
N VAL A 211 3.76 -9.64 19.42
CA VAL A 211 2.82 -10.60 20.00
C VAL A 211 3.40 -12.02 20.00
N PHE A 212 4.25 -12.36 19.02
CA PHE A 212 5.08 -13.58 19.03
C PHE A 212 6.08 -13.59 20.18
N LEU A 213 6.80 -12.49 20.40
CA LEU A 213 7.78 -12.37 21.48
C LEU A 213 7.17 -12.45 22.88
N PHE A 214 5.99 -11.84 23.09
CA PHE A 214 5.30 -11.90 24.40
C PHE A 214 4.60 -13.24 24.65
N GLY A 215 4.31 -14.02 23.60
CA GLY A 215 3.82 -15.39 23.72
C GLY A 215 2.40 -15.56 24.31
N ASP A 216 1.66 -14.47 24.52
CA ASP A 216 0.33 -14.46 25.13
C ASP A 216 -0.79 -14.61 24.08
N GLU A 217 -1.50 -15.74 24.14
CA GLU A 217 -2.56 -16.12 23.20
C GLU A 217 -3.76 -15.14 23.16
N GLY A 218 -4.05 -14.45 24.25
CA GLY A 218 -5.11 -13.44 24.28
C GLY A 218 -4.80 -12.27 23.35
N TRP A 219 -3.55 -11.80 23.37
CA TRP A 219 -3.08 -10.74 22.49
C TRP A 219 -3.09 -11.15 21.02
N TRP A 220 -2.79 -12.42 20.73
CA TRP A 220 -2.89 -12.98 19.37
C TRP A 220 -4.30 -12.92 18.80
N ILE A 221 -5.29 -13.39 19.57
CA ILE A 221 -6.69 -13.41 19.15
C ILE A 221 -7.20 -12.00 18.91
N VAL A 222 -6.90 -11.08 19.84
CA VAL A 222 -7.28 -9.67 19.72
C VAL A 222 -6.62 -9.02 18.49
N PHE A 223 -5.32 -9.26 18.28
CA PHE A 223 -4.59 -8.71 17.13
C PHE A 223 -5.20 -9.17 15.81
N ILE A 224 -5.41 -10.48 15.62
CA ILE A 224 -5.97 -11.02 14.38
C ILE A 224 -7.39 -10.49 14.14
N GLY A 225 -8.20 -10.42 15.20
CA GLY A 225 -9.56 -9.87 15.13
C GLY A 225 -9.56 -8.40 14.69
N VAL A 226 -8.75 -7.56 15.33
CA VAL A 226 -8.63 -6.14 14.98
C VAL A 226 -8.09 -5.97 13.57
N TYR A 227 -7.02 -6.68 13.21
CA TYR A 227 -6.41 -6.62 11.88
C TYR A 227 -7.42 -6.96 10.78
N PHE A 228 -8.20 -8.03 10.97
CA PHE A 228 -9.26 -8.41 10.02
C PHE A 228 -10.34 -7.33 9.89
N VAL A 229 -10.84 -6.80 11.00
CA VAL A 229 -11.87 -5.75 11.00
C VAL A 229 -11.37 -4.50 10.28
N VAL A 230 -10.14 -4.06 10.57
CA VAL A 230 -9.55 -2.88 9.93
C VAL A 230 -9.40 -3.09 8.42
N MET A 231 -8.95 -4.27 7.99
CA MET A 231 -8.85 -4.61 6.56
C MET A 231 -10.21 -4.57 5.85
N VAL A 232 -11.27 -5.08 6.49
CA VAL A 232 -12.64 -5.00 5.95
C VAL A 232 -13.11 -3.55 5.84
N VAL A 233 -12.86 -2.72 6.85
CA VAL A 233 -13.23 -1.29 6.84
C VAL A 233 -12.51 -0.55 5.72
N ILE A 234 -11.23 -0.84 5.48
CA ILE A 234 -10.47 -0.24 4.38
C ILE A 234 -11.05 -0.66 3.03
N GLY A 235 -11.39 -1.95 2.86
CA GLY A 235 -12.04 -2.44 1.65
C GLY A 235 -13.37 -1.74 1.35
N ILE A 236 -14.24 -1.61 2.36
CA ILE A 236 -15.51 -0.89 2.25
C ILE A 236 -15.27 0.59 1.92
N SER A 237 -14.30 1.23 2.58
CA SER A 237 -13.96 2.63 2.35
C SER A 237 -13.46 2.87 0.92
N SER A 238 -12.67 1.95 0.36
CA SER A 238 -12.24 2.02 -1.04
C SER A 238 -13.41 1.95 -2.03
N LEU A 239 -14.41 1.09 -1.76
CA LEU A 239 -15.64 1.04 -2.58
C LEU A 239 -16.41 2.37 -2.56
N PHE A 240 -16.52 3.00 -1.39
CA PHE A 240 -17.14 4.32 -1.27
C PHE A 240 -16.33 5.40 -1.99
N ALA A 241 -15.00 5.39 -1.85
CA ALA A 241 -14.10 6.30 -2.54
C ALA A 241 -14.23 6.18 -4.06
N ASN A 242 -14.24 4.96 -4.59
CA ASN A 242 -14.45 4.70 -6.02
C ASN A 242 -15.78 5.27 -6.51
N LYS A 243 -16.88 5.03 -5.77
CA LYS A 243 -18.19 5.59 -6.11
C LYS A 243 -18.21 7.12 -6.07
N HIS A 244 -17.46 7.73 -5.15
CA HIS A 244 -17.34 9.18 -5.02
C HIS A 244 -16.55 9.78 -6.19
N ILE A 245 -15.38 9.23 -6.50
CA ILE A 245 -14.53 9.70 -7.61
C ILE A 245 -15.26 9.61 -8.95
N ASN A 246 -16.00 8.52 -9.20
CA ASN A 246 -16.80 8.41 -10.42
C ASN A 246 -17.85 9.52 -10.55
N LYS A 247 -18.47 9.96 -9.45
CA LYS A 247 -19.42 11.08 -9.46
C LYS A 247 -18.72 12.42 -9.68
N VAL A 248 -17.53 12.60 -9.11
CA VAL A 248 -16.70 13.79 -9.34
C VAL A 248 -16.35 13.90 -10.82
N GLU A 249 -15.85 12.83 -11.45
CA GLU A 249 -15.51 12.87 -12.88
C GLU A 249 -16.73 13.02 -13.79
N GLU A 250 -17.86 12.41 -13.46
CA GLU A 250 -19.11 12.63 -14.20
C GLU A 250 -19.52 14.12 -14.16
N LEU A 251 -19.40 14.76 -13.00
CA LEU A 251 -19.68 16.18 -12.82
C LEU A 251 -18.70 17.05 -13.63
N LYS A 252 -17.39 16.77 -13.57
CA LYS A 252 -16.38 17.49 -14.37
C LYS A 252 -16.66 17.37 -15.87
N CYS A 253 -17.00 16.17 -16.37
CA CYS A 253 -17.35 15.97 -17.78
C CYS A 253 -18.57 16.80 -18.19
N LYS A 254 -19.63 16.81 -17.37
CA LYS A 254 -20.85 17.61 -17.63
C LYS A 254 -20.55 19.11 -17.62
N ALA A 255 -19.75 19.59 -16.68
CA ALA A 255 -19.39 20.99 -16.58
C ALA A 255 -18.48 21.43 -17.76
N LYS A 256 -17.53 20.59 -18.20
CA LYS A 256 -16.73 20.86 -19.42
C LYS A 256 -17.61 20.96 -20.66
N GLY A 257 -18.63 20.10 -20.78
CA GLY A 257 -19.61 20.15 -21.86
C GLY A 257 -20.50 21.39 -21.85
N ALA A 258 -20.89 21.86 -20.67
CA ALA A 258 -21.68 23.08 -20.51
C ALA A 258 -20.88 24.34 -20.86
N ASN A 259 -19.64 24.44 -20.36
CA ASN A 259 -18.78 25.60 -20.61
C ASN A 259 -18.38 25.73 -22.10
N LYS A 260 -18.16 24.61 -22.80
CA LYS A 260 -17.93 24.61 -24.27
C LYS A 260 -19.12 25.04 -25.11
N ARG A 261 -20.35 24.98 -24.57
CA ARG A 261 -21.56 25.48 -25.27
C ARG A 261 -21.80 26.97 -25.02
N LEU A 262 -21.10 27.56 -24.07
CA LEU A 262 -21.20 28.96 -23.67
C LEU A 262 -20.08 29.85 -24.27
N SER A 263 -18.98 29.24 -24.77
CA SER A 263 -17.93 29.89 -25.56
C SER A 263 -18.23 29.88 -27.05
#